data_AF-A0A0L0EMB7-F1
#
_entry.id   AF-A0A0L0EMB7-F1
#
_cell.length_a   1.000
_cell.length_b   1.000
_cell.length_c   1.000
_cell.angle_alpha   90.00
_cell.angle_beta   90.00
_cell.angle_gamma   90.00
#
_symmetry.space_group_name_H-M   'P 1'
#
loop_
_entity.id
_entity.type
_entity.pdbx_description
1 polymer ?
#
loop_
_entity_poly.entity_id
_entity_poly.type
_entity_poly.pdbx_seq_one_letter_code
_entity_poly.pdbx_strand_id
1 'polypeptide(L)'
;MPYDDQTNETITSWVKGATIGYGHLISKSEWSLYKGGITAAQAEALFLADLSKFVTAVNDSVVVPLSQQQFDAAVMLAYNIGVDGFYNSSALALMNNPNASTEYSGLQSAWKAWKFSQGKESNGLINRRNAEWNIYSNGVYKKW
;
A
#
# COMPACT_ATOMS: atom_id res chain seq x y z
N MET A 1 16.55 -9.38 -10.70
CA MET A 1 17.48 -9.79 -9.65
C MET A 1 17.04 -9.19 -8.32
N PRO A 2 17.36 -9.81 -7.17
CA PRO A 2 17.16 -9.17 -5.87
C PRO A 2 18.00 -7.90 -5.72
N TYR A 3 17.50 -6.93 -4.96
CA TYR A 3 18.16 -5.67 -4.64
C TYR A 3 17.95 -5.29 -3.16
N ASP A 4 18.75 -4.38 -2.63
CA ASP A 4 18.54 -3.77 -1.31
C ASP A 4 17.57 -2.59 -1.43
N ASP A 5 16.46 -2.61 -0.70
CA ASP A 5 15.42 -1.57 -0.76
C ASP A 5 15.86 -0.18 -0.32
N GLN A 6 16.96 -0.07 0.43
CA GLN A 6 17.51 1.21 0.87
C GLN A 6 18.47 1.82 -0.14
N THR A 7 19.25 1.00 -0.84
CA THR A 7 20.29 1.48 -1.78
C THR A 7 19.90 1.32 -3.24
N ASN A 8 18.87 0.52 -3.54
CA ASN A 8 18.52 0.04 -4.89
C ASN A 8 19.64 -0.74 -5.60
N GLU A 9 20.68 -1.14 -4.89
CA GLU A 9 21.79 -1.92 -5.47
C GLU A 9 21.42 -3.40 -5.53
N THR A 10 21.86 -4.08 -6.60
CA THR A 10 21.68 -5.54 -6.73
C THR A 10 22.50 -6.25 -5.65
N ILE A 11 21.90 -7.25 -5.00
CA ILE A 11 22.54 -8.02 -3.92
C ILE A 11 22.80 -9.47 -4.37
N THR A 12 23.91 -10.03 -3.91
CA THR A 12 24.30 -11.43 -4.14
C THR A 12 24.28 -12.28 -2.87
N SER A 13 23.99 -11.66 -1.72
CA SER A 13 23.77 -12.30 -0.43
C SER A 13 22.55 -11.68 0.25
N TRP A 14 21.93 -12.42 1.17
CA TRP A 14 20.77 -11.89 1.91
C TRP A 14 21.18 -10.72 2.80
N VAL A 15 20.41 -9.64 2.73
CA VAL A 15 20.45 -8.49 3.65
C VAL A 15 19.04 -8.23 4.19
N LYS A 16 18.91 -7.42 5.24
CA LYS A 16 17.61 -7.15 5.87
C LYS A 16 16.60 -6.51 4.91
N GLY A 17 17.08 -5.70 3.96
CA GLY A 17 16.28 -5.03 2.92
C GLY A 17 16.16 -5.81 1.60
N ALA A 18 16.51 -7.11 1.58
CA ALA A 18 16.50 -7.90 0.36
C ALA A 18 15.12 -7.93 -0.28
N THR A 19 15.00 -7.39 -1.49
CA THR A 19 13.72 -7.16 -2.17
C THR A 19 13.80 -7.63 -3.62
N ILE A 20 12.69 -8.10 -4.19
CA ILE A 20 12.62 -8.53 -5.58
C ILE A 20 11.28 -8.16 -6.25
N GLY A 21 11.27 -8.14 -7.59
CA GLY A 21 10.08 -7.86 -8.36
C GLY A 21 9.56 -6.45 -8.11
N TYR A 22 8.29 -6.33 -7.74
CA TYR A 22 7.62 -5.05 -7.49
C TYR A 22 7.57 -4.68 -6.00
N GLY A 23 8.63 -5.02 -5.24
CA GLY A 23 8.74 -4.65 -3.83
C GLY A 23 8.49 -5.79 -2.83
N HIS A 24 8.56 -7.05 -3.27
CA HIS A 24 8.42 -8.20 -2.38
C HIS A 24 9.67 -8.34 -1.50
N LEU A 25 9.51 -8.19 -0.18
CA LEU A 25 10.59 -8.34 0.80
C LEU A 25 10.91 -9.83 1.02
N ILE A 26 12.14 -10.23 0.72
CA ILE A 26 12.63 -11.59 0.83
C ILE A 26 13.09 -11.87 2.27
N SER A 27 12.43 -12.82 2.94
CA SER A 27 12.93 -13.31 4.23
C SER A 27 14.23 -14.11 4.08
N LYS A 28 14.98 -14.27 5.16
CA LYS A 28 16.24 -15.04 5.15
C LYS A 28 16.03 -16.49 4.71
N SER A 29 14.89 -17.09 5.06
CA SER A 29 14.50 -18.44 4.64
C SER A 29 14.21 -18.55 3.15
N GLU A 30 13.69 -17.50 2.54
CA GLU A 30 13.31 -17.45 1.12
C GLU A 30 14.47 -17.09 0.20
N TRP A 31 15.60 -16.63 0.75
CA TRP A 31 16.75 -16.20 -0.05
C TRP A 31 17.18 -17.23 -1.11
N SER A 32 17.18 -18.52 -0.75
CA SER A 32 17.58 -19.59 -1.66
C SER A 32 16.67 -19.70 -2.90
N LEU A 33 15.40 -19.33 -2.79
CA LEU A 33 14.41 -19.33 -3.86
C LEU A 33 14.61 -18.16 -4.83
N TYR A 34 14.99 -16.99 -4.31
CA TYR A 34 15.00 -15.74 -5.09
C TYR A 34 16.37 -15.23 -5.51
N LYS A 35 17.47 -15.76 -4.93
CA LYS A 35 18.85 -15.33 -5.25
C LYS A 35 19.21 -15.39 -6.74
N GLY A 36 18.56 -16.28 -7.51
CA GLY A 36 18.75 -16.43 -8.95
C GLY A 36 17.94 -15.45 -9.82
N GLY A 37 17.15 -14.58 -9.20
CA GLY A 37 16.19 -13.74 -9.92
C GLY A 37 14.88 -14.47 -10.21
N ILE A 38 13.93 -13.72 -10.74
CA ILE A 38 12.59 -14.19 -11.14
C ILE A 38 12.25 -13.62 -12.52
N THR A 39 11.35 -14.29 -13.23
CA THR A 39 10.78 -13.79 -14.48
C THR A 39 9.77 -12.67 -14.21
N ALA A 40 9.39 -11.92 -15.25
CA ALA A 40 8.34 -10.91 -15.14
C ALA A 40 6.99 -11.53 -14.69
N ALA A 41 6.62 -12.69 -15.23
CA ALA A 41 5.41 -13.40 -14.82
C ALA A 41 5.45 -13.85 -13.35
N GLN A 42 6.61 -14.28 -12.85
CA GLN A 42 6.79 -14.59 -11.43
C GLN A 42 6.71 -13.33 -10.55
N ALA A 43 7.28 -12.20 -11.01
CA ALA A 43 7.18 -10.93 -10.30
C ALA A 43 5.74 -10.43 -10.21
N GLU A 44 4.96 -10.59 -11.28
CA GLU A 44 3.54 -10.27 -11.32
C GLU A 44 2.72 -11.19 -10.40
N ALA A 45 2.96 -12.51 -10.45
CA ALA A 45 2.30 -13.45 -9.56
C ALA A 45 2.59 -13.16 -8.07
N LEU A 46 3.85 -12.83 -7.75
CA LEU A 46 4.26 -12.41 -6.40
C LEU A 46 3.53 -11.14 -5.97
N PHE A 47 3.49 -10.13 -6.85
CA PHE A 47 2.81 -8.88 -6.57
C PHE A 47 1.32 -9.09 -6.33
N LEU A 48 0.64 -9.91 -7.14
CA LEU A 48 -0.77 -10.24 -6.95
C LEU A 48 -1.01 -11.02 -5.65
N ALA A 49 -0.12 -11.94 -5.30
CA ALA A 49 -0.18 -12.67 -4.04
C ALA A 49 -0.02 -11.73 -2.84
N ASP A 50 0.96 -10.81 -2.89
CA ASP A 50 1.17 -9.80 -1.85
C ASP A 50 -0.02 -8.84 -1.73
N LEU A 51 -0.66 -8.50 -2.85
CA LEU A 51 -1.81 -7.61 -2.91
C LEU A 51 -3.11 -8.25 -2.38
N SER A 52 -3.24 -9.58 -2.51
CA SER A 52 -4.49 -10.32 -2.30
C SER A 52 -5.15 -10.05 -0.94
N LYS A 53 -4.37 -9.98 0.15
CA LYS A 53 -4.89 -9.70 1.49
C LYS A 53 -5.44 -8.28 1.64
N PHE A 54 -4.89 -7.32 0.91
CA PHE A 54 -5.36 -5.93 0.94
C PHE A 54 -6.61 -5.75 0.09
N VAL A 55 -6.66 -6.42 -1.07
CA VAL A 55 -7.87 -6.51 -1.90
C VAL A 55 -9.02 -7.13 -1.11
N THR A 56 -8.74 -8.23 -0.41
CA THR A 56 -9.72 -8.90 0.47
C THR A 56 -10.17 -7.96 1.59
N ALA A 57 -9.23 -7.29 2.28
CA ALA A 57 -9.58 -6.35 3.34
C ALA A 57 -10.50 -5.21 2.85
N VAL A 58 -10.25 -4.66 1.66
CA VAL A 58 -11.13 -3.63 1.08
C VAL A 58 -12.51 -4.20 0.74
N ASN A 59 -12.56 -5.35 0.07
CA ASN A 59 -13.84 -6.00 -0.29
C ASN A 59 -14.68 -6.37 0.93
N ASP A 60 -14.06 -6.87 2.00
CA ASP A 60 -14.78 -7.35 3.19
C ASP A 60 -15.28 -6.21 4.08
N SER A 61 -14.62 -5.05 4.05
CA SER A 61 -14.90 -3.96 4.99
C SER A 61 -15.55 -2.73 4.37
N VAL A 62 -15.42 -2.49 3.07
CA VAL A 62 -16.16 -1.42 2.39
C VAL A 62 -17.54 -1.94 2.00
N VAL A 63 -18.58 -1.41 2.64
CA VAL A 63 -19.97 -1.89 2.49
C VAL A 63 -20.80 -1.05 1.52
N VAL A 64 -20.19 -0.03 0.92
CA VAL A 64 -20.82 0.84 -0.09
C VAL A 64 -20.22 0.59 -1.47
N PRO A 65 -20.98 0.79 -2.57
CA PRO A 65 -20.43 0.70 -3.90
C PRO A 65 -19.30 1.70 -4.13
N LEU A 66 -18.17 1.23 -4.63
CA LEU A 66 -17.06 2.06 -5.09
C LEU A 66 -16.95 2.00 -6.62
N SER A 67 -16.56 3.11 -7.23
CA SER A 67 -16.01 3.08 -8.58
C SER A 67 -14.61 2.44 -8.57
N GLN A 68 -14.15 1.96 -9.72
CA GLN A 68 -12.85 1.27 -9.82
C GLN A 68 -11.69 2.11 -9.26
N GLN A 69 -11.65 3.41 -9.55
CA GLN A 69 -10.60 4.30 -9.05
C GLN A 69 -10.62 4.47 -7.52
N GLN A 70 -11.81 4.45 -6.93
CA GLN A 70 -11.96 4.54 -5.47
C GLN A 70 -11.52 3.25 -4.80
N PHE A 71 -11.86 2.11 -5.40
CA PHE A 71 -11.41 0.80 -4.97
C PHE A 71 -9.88 0.68 -5.04
N ASP A 72 -9.28 1.05 -6.17
CA ASP A 72 -7.83 1.02 -6.36
C ASP A 72 -7.11 1.88 -5.32
N ALA A 73 -7.60 3.10 -5.09
CA ALA A 73 -7.03 3.98 -4.08
C ALA A 73 -7.18 3.40 -2.65
N ALA A 74 -8.31 2.78 -2.33
CA ALA A 74 -8.51 2.12 -1.04
C ALA A 74 -7.53 0.95 -0.85
N VAL A 75 -7.31 0.14 -1.88
CA VAL A 75 -6.30 -0.94 -1.86
C VAL A 75 -4.89 -0.37 -1.70
N MET A 76 -4.55 0.73 -2.38
CA MET A 76 -3.25 1.40 -2.23
C MET A 76 -3.02 1.94 -0.81
N LEU A 77 -4.06 2.47 -0.17
CA LEU A 77 -4.02 2.90 1.22
C LEU A 77 -3.82 1.68 2.14
N ALA A 78 -4.66 0.64 2.01
CA ALA A 78 -4.59 -0.59 2.80
C ALA A 78 -3.22 -1.27 2.70
N TYR A 79 -2.65 -1.33 1.48
CA TYR A 79 -1.30 -1.84 1.25
C TYR A 79 -0.25 -1.07 2.06
N ASN A 80 -0.38 0.26 2.15
CA ASN A 80 0.61 1.08 2.82
C ASN A 80 0.48 1.12 4.34
N ILE A 81 -0.74 1.14 4.86
CA ILE A 81 -1.00 1.28 6.31
C ILE A 81 -1.22 -0.07 7.00
N GLY A 82 -1.27 -1.16 6.23
CA GLY A 82 -1.56 -2.51 6.71
C GLY A 82 -3.06 -2.78 6.82
N VAL A 83 -3.41 -4.06 6.87
CA VAL A 83 -4.81 -4.53 7.00
C VAL A 83 -5.43 -4.02 8.30
N ASP A 84 -4.75 -4.18 9.43
CA ASP A 84 -5.24 -3.72 10.74
C ASP A 84 -5.37 -2.18 10.78
N GLY A 85 -4.41 -1.47 10.18
CA GLY A 85 -4.47 -0.02 10.05
C GLY A 85 -5.67 0.42 9.23
N PHE A 86 -5.99 -0.30 8.15
CA PHE A 86 -7.14 -0.01 7.31
C PHE A 86 -8.47 -0.26 8.01
N TYR A 87 -8.65 -1.43 8.63
CA TYR A 87 -9.88 -1.79 9.35
C TYR A 87 -10.24 -0.82 10.48
N ASN A 88 -9.24 -0.27 11.16
CA ASN A 88 -9.44 0.66 12.27
C ASN A 88 -9.38 2.13 11.84
N SER A 89 -9.26 2.41 10.54
CA SER A 89 -9.09 3.78 10.05
C SER A 89 -10.39 4.58 10.07
N SER A 90 -10.28 5.86 10.44
CA SER A 90 -11.37 6.83 10.20
C SER A 90 -11.69 6.97 8.71
N ALA A 91 -10.73 6.70 7.82
CA ALA A 91 -10.94 6.71 6.38
C ALA A 91 -11.95 5.62 5.96
N LEU A 92 -11.82 4.38 6.46
CA LEU A 92 -12.78 3.32 6.20
C LEU A 92 -14.17 3.67 6.74
N ALA A 93 -14.25 4.17 7.98
CA ALA A 93 -15.51 4.60 8.57
C ALA A 93 -16.22 5.66 7.71
N LEU A 94 -15.46 6.65 7.22
CA LEU A 94 -15.98 7.74 6.38
C LEU A 94 -16.27 7.31 4.93
N MET A 95 -15.58 6.31 4.39
CA MET A 95 -15.95 5.69 3.11
C MET A 95 -17.32 5.02 3.20
N ASN A 96 -17.54 4.25 4.26
CA ASN A 96 -18.81 3.53 4.47
C ASN A 96 -19.96 4.45 4.88
N ASN A 97 -19.67 5.49 5.65
CA ASN A 97 -20.65 6.46 6.09
C ASN A 97 -20.01 7.85 6.20
N PRO A 98 -20.31 8.79 5.29
CA PRO A 98 -19.72 10.13 5.33
C PRO A 98 -20.09 10.94 6.59
N ASN A 99 -21.10 10.49 7.35
CA ASN A 99 -21.51 11.09 8.63
C ASN A 99 -20.94 10.36 9.85
N ALA A 100 -20.01 9.41 9.67
CA ALA A 100 -19.37 8.72 10.79
C ALA A 100 -18.68 9.72 11.73
N SER A 101 -18.83 9.51 13.04
CA SER A 101 -18.16 10.35 14.04
C SER A 101 -16.68 10.01 14.07
N THR A 102 -15.85 10.96 13.65
CA THR A 102 -14.38 10.85 13.68
C THR A 102 -13.78 12.20 14.12
N GLU A 103 -12.50 12.21 14.46
CA GLU A 103 -11.76 13.45 14.74
C GLU A 103 -11.50 14.32 13.49
N TYR A 104 -11.80 13.79 12.29
CA TYR A 104 -11.53 14.44 11.01
C TYR A 104 -12.80 15.09 10.45
N SER A 105 -12.63 16.20 9.74
CA SER A 105 -13.75 16.92 9.11
C SER A 105 -14.34 16.20 7.89
N GLY A 106 -13.66 15.19 7.37
CA GLY A 106 -14.14 14.36 6.27
C GLY A 106 -13.10 13.35 5.78
N LEU A 107 -13.49 12.57 4.77
CA LEU A 107 -12.70 11.44 4.26
C LEU A 107 -11.29 11.87 3.83
N GLN A 108 -11.15 13.00 3.13
CA GLN A 108 -9.84 13.48 2.67
C GLN A 108 -8.87 13.75 3.83
N SER A 109 -9.35 14.42 4.89
CA SER A 109 -8.52 14.70 6.06
C SER A 109 -8.12 13.43 6.80
N ALA A 110 -9.04 12.48 6.96
CA ALA A 110 -8.75 11.18 7.57
C ALA A 110 -7.75 10.37 6.73
N TRP A 111 -7.88 10.42 5.40
CA TRP A 111 -6.95 9.78 4.47
C TRP A 111 -5.53 10.35 4.59
N LYS A 112 -5.41 11.68 4.59
CA LYS A 112 -4.13 12.38 4.64
C LYS A 112 -3.47 12.36 6.02
N ALA A 113 -4.19 11.96 7.07
CA ALA A 113 -3.63 11.80 8.41
C ALA A 113 -2.60 10.66 8.52
N TRP A 114 -2.66 9.68 7.61
CA TRP A 114 -1.67 8.60 7.48
C TRP A 114 -0.37 9.07 6.81
N LYS A 115 0.25 10.09 7.42
CA LYS A 115 1.47 10.79 6.96
C LYS A 115 2.68 10.63 7.88
N PHE A 116 2.52 9.95 9.02
CA PHE A 116 3.57 9.79 10.02
C PHE A 116 4.33 8.47 9.83
N SER A 117 5.65 8.54 9.96
CA SER A 117 6.53 7.38 10.09
C SER A 117 7.44 7.60 11.30
N GLN A 118 7.52 6.61 12.19
CA GLN A 118 8.30 6.69 13.43
C GLN A 118 7.99 7.95 14.26
N GLY A 119 6.71 8.34 14.31
CA GLY A 119 6.24 9.51 15.06
C GLY A 119 6.56 10.88 14.44
N LYS A 120 7.11 10.92 13.21
CA LYS A 120 7.40 12.17 12.48
C LYS A 120 6.68 12.22 11.14
N GLU A 121 6.30 13.40 10.71
CA GLU A 121 5.74 13.58 9.36
C GLU A 121 6.78 13.18 8.30
N SER A 122 6.33 12.43 7.30
CA SER A 122 7.14 12.00 6.17
C SER A 122 6.64 12.65 4.88
N ASN A 123 7.48 13.45 4.23
CA ASN A 123 7.17 14.04 2.93
C ASN A 123 6.81 12.98 1.88
N GLY A 124 7.45 11.81 1.94
CA GLY A 124 7.13 10.69 1.06
C GLY A 124 5.71 10.16 1.27
N LEU A 125 5.26 10.04 2.54
CA LEU A 125 3.90 9.65 2.84
C LEU A 125 2.89 10.74 2.47
N ILE A 126 3.20 12.02 2.71
CA ILE A 126 2.34 13.13 2.30
C ILE A 126 2.10 13.12 0.78
N ASN A 127 3.18 12.97 -0.01
CA ASN A 127 3.11 12.88 -1.46
C ASN A 127 2.27 11.67 -1.91
N ARG A 128 2.49 10.52 -1.26
CA ARG A 128 1.70 9.30 -1.50
C ARG A 128 0.21 9.50 -1.24
N ARG A 129 -0.16 10.04 -0.08
CA ARG A 129 -1.56 10.31 0.28
C ARG A 129 -2.24 11.28 -0.68
N ASN A 130 -1.50 12.29 -1.18
CA ASN A 130 -2.02 13.22 -2.17
C ASN A 130 -2.29 12.54 -3.51
N ALA A 131 -1.40 11.65 -3.97
CA ALA A 131 -1.60 10.92 -5.21
C ALA A 131 -2.74 9.91 -5.11
N GLU A 132 -2.80 9.12 -4.04
CA GLU A 132 -3.92 8.20 -3.78
C GLU A 132 -5.26 8.94 -3.72
N TRP A 133 -5.30 10.09 -3.05
CA TRP A 133 -6.51 10.92 -3.02
C TRP A 133 -6.90 11.43 -4.41
N ASN A 134 -5.93 11.82 -5.23
CA ASN A 134 -6.19 12.27 -6.60
C ASN A 134 -6.74 11.14 -7.49
N ILE A 135 -6.34 9.89 -7.23
CA ILE A 135 -6.94 8.71 -7.86
C ILE A 135 -8.37 8.53 -7.36
N TYR A 136 -8.56 8.55 -6.04
CA TYR A 136 -9.88 8.38 -5.42
C TYR A 136 -10.91 9.41 -5.93
N SER A 137 -10.53 10.71 -5.91
CA SER A 137 -11.45 11.80 -6.21
C SER A 137 -11.58 12.11 -7.71
N ASN A 138 -10.51 11.94 -8.49
CA ASN A 138 -10.45 12.41 -9.88
C ASN A 138 -10.09 11.31 -10.90
N GLY A 139 -9.76 10.08 -10.47
CA GLY A 139 -9.33 9.01 -11.37
C GLY A 139 -7.97 9.26 -12.03
N VAL A 140 -7.12 10.12 -11.44
CA VAL A 140 -5.84 10.53 -12.04
C VAL A 140 -4.68 9.72 -11.44
N TYR A 141 -4.22 8.71 -12.19
CA TYR A 141 -3.09 7.86 -11.84
C TYR A 141 -1.77 8.55 -12.20
N LYS A 142 -1.21 9.29 -11.25
CA LYS A 142 0.11 9.92 -11.36
C LYS A 142 1.03 9.43 -10.25
N LYS A 143 2.28 9.14 -10.63
CA LYS A 143 3.34 8.80 -9.68
C LYS A 143 3.74 10.03 -8.85
N TRP A 144 4.15 9.80 -7.63
CA TRP A 144 4.62 10.79 -6.66
C TRP A 144 6.07 10.55 -6.24
#